data_AF-A0A315W487-F1
#
_entry.id   AF-A0A315W487-F1
#
_cell.length_a   1.000
_cell.length_b   1.000
_cell.length_c   1.000
_cell.angle_alpha   90.00
_cell.angle_beta   90.00
_cell.angle_gamma   90.00
#
_symmetry.space_group_name_H-M   'P 1'
#
loop_
_entity.id
_entity.type
_entity.pdbx_description
1 polymer ?
#
loop_
_entity_poly.entity_id
_entity_poly.type
_entity_poly.pdbx_seq_one_letter_code
_entity_poly.pdbx_strand_id
1 'polypeptide(L)'
;MTPVDSIIAQIRKSTKPDQWHFVTTDQNPADHRTRAILETQLQQTTWLSGPRFSQEFESLKKGTDIPSRSPLGKLDPIIDGGLLKVGGRLQAGDLSDVEKNLVIIPVDPPFTRVGLDVFGPWNVESLRTRANNTDCKRWVVLFTCLSTRAVHIEVIQAMSTSSFINALRHFLSIR
;
A
#
# COMPACT_ATOMS: atom_id res chain seq x y z
N MET A 1 -6.86 3.62 -33.35
CA MET A 1 -6.19 3.60 -32.04
C MET A 1 -7.16 2.94 -31.07
N THR A 2 -6.79 1.82 -30.44
CA THR A 2 -7.77 1.08 -29.61
C THR A 2 -8.02 1.82 -28.30
N PRO A 3 -9.17 1.62 -27.62
CA PRO A 3 -9.47 2.27 -26.34
C PRO A 3 -8.39 2.01 -25.28
N VAL A 4 -7.77 0.82 -25.29
CA VAL A 4 -6.71 0.42 -24.37
C VAL A 4 -5.43 1.23 -24.58
N ASP A 5 -5.06 1.51 -25.84
CA ASP A 5 -3.89 2.34 -26.18
C ASP A 5 -4.04 3.77 -25.64
N SER A 6 -5.26 4.32 -25.67
CA SER A 6 -5.56 5.65 -25.14
C SER A 6 -5.42 5.73 -23.62
N ILE A 7 -5.87 4.68 -22.91
CA ILE A 7 -5.79 4.58 -21.45
C ILE A 7 -4.32 4.53 -21.00
N ILE A 8 -3.55 3.63 -21.60
CA ILE A 8 -2.13 3.46 -21.30
C ILE A 8 -1.39 4.76 -21.61
N ALA A 9 -1.69 5.42 -22.74
CA ALA A 9 -1.09 6.70 -23.09
C ALA A 9 -1.39 7.80 -22.06
N GLN A 10 -2.59 7.84 -21.48
CA GLN A 10 -2.92 8.85 -20.45
C GLN A 10 -2.25 8.57 -19.11
N ILE A 11 -2.18 7.31 -18.67
CA ILE A 11 -1.45 6.93 -17.44
C ILE A 11 0.04 7.23 -17.60
N ARG A 12 0.60 6.98 -18.80
CA ARG A 12 1.99 7.28 -19.15
C ARG A 12 2.34 8.77 -19.17
N LYS A 13 1.36 9.68 -19.23
CA LYS A 13 1.61 11.13 -19.09
C LYS A 13 2.00 11.52 -17.66
N SER A 14 1.55 10.77 -16.66
CA SER A 14 1.72 11.11 -15.25
C SER A 14 2.58 10.12 -14.47
N THR A 15 2.79 8.91 -15.00
CA THR A 15 3.59 7.85 -14.37
C THR A 15 4.35 7.05 -15.44
N LYS A 16 5.42 6.35 -15.05
CA LYS A 16 6.17 5.47 -15.97
C LYS A 16 5.84 3.99 -15.71
N PRO A 17 5.85 3.12 -16.74
CA PRO A 17 5.46 1.71 -16.58
C PRO A 17 6.24 0.93 -15.52
N ASP A 18 7.54 1.22 -15.37
CA ASP A 18 8.45 0.65 -14.38
C ASP A 18 8.07 0.98 -12.92
N GLN A 19 7.23 1.98 -12.70
CA GLN A 19 6.72 2.32 -11.37
C GLN A 19 5.56 1.41 -10.96
N TRP A 20 4.92 0.71 -11.90
CA TRP A 20 3.74 -0.11 -11.66
C TRP A 20 4.13 -1.58 -11.52
N HIS A 21 3.75 -2.18 -10.40
CA HIS A 21 3.97 -3.59 -10.12
C HIS A 21 2.60 -4.23 -9.89
N PHE A 22 2.27 -5.28 -10.65
CA PHE A 22 1.08 -6.06 -10.37
C PHE A 22 1.31 -6.88 -9.11
N VAL A 23 0.38 -6.77 -8.16
CA VAL A 23 0.39 -7.50 -6.89
C VAL A 23 -0.89 -8.32 -6.84
N THR A 24 -0.75 -9.61 -6.58
CA THR A 24 -1.92 -10.48 -6.42
C THR A 24 -2.71 -10.08 -5.18
N THR A 25 -4.02 -10.33 -5.18
CA THR A 25 -4.95 -9.95 -4.11
C THR A 25 -4.50 -10.37 -2.70
N ASP A 26 -3.89 -11.55 -2.57
CA ASP A 26 -3.38 -12.07 -1.30
C ASP A 26 -2.13 -11.33 -0.78
N GLN A 27 -1.44 -10.58 -1.65
CA GLN A 27 -0.23 -9.83 -1.35
C GLN A 27 -0.44 -8.31 -1.35
N ASN A 28 -1.62 -7.81 -1.74
CA ASN A 28 -1.93 -6.38 -1.71
C ASN A 28 -2.49 -5.99 -0.34
N PRO A 29 -1.75 -5.22 0.49
CA PRO A 29 -2.26 -4.83 1.79
C PRO A 29 -3.54 -3.99 1.69
N ALA A 30 -3.73 -3.24 0.60
CA ALA A 30 -4.94 -2.43 0.42
C ALA A 30 -6.22 -3.29 0.42
N ASP A 31 -6.15 -4.53 -0.05
CA ASP A 31 -7.28 -5.48 -0.08
C ASP A 31 -7.73 -5.89 1.33
N HIS A 32 -6.80 -5.91 2.29
CA HIS A 32 -7.13 -6.22 3.69
C HIS A 32 -8.01 -5.12 4.32
N ARG A 33 -7.92 -3.87 3.83
CA ARG A 33 -8.77 -2.76 4.30
C ARG A 33 -10.19 -2.85 3.77
N THR A 34 -10.39 -3.44 2.58
CA THR A 34 -11.70 -3.52 1.93
C THR A 34 -12.46 -4.80 2.28
N ARG A 35 -11.79 -5.81 2.86
CA ARG A 35 -12.39 -7.13 3.18
C ARG A 35 -12.87 -7.36 4.63
N ALA A 36 -12.90 -6.33 5.48
CA ALA A 36 -13.37 -6.43 6.88
C ALA A 36 -12.73 -7.62 7.65
N ILE A 37 -11.44 -7.50 7.96
CA ILE A 37 -10.70 -8.54 8.66
C ILE A 37 -10.86 -8.37 10.18
N LEU A 38 -11.06 -9.49 10.88
CA LEU A 38 -11.08 -9.52 12.35
C LEU A 38 -9.71 -9.09 12.91
N GLU A 39 -9.69 -8.38 14.04
CA GLU A 39 -8.45 -7.92 14.69
C GLU A 39 -7.45 -9.06 14.93
N THR A 40 -7.95 -10.23 15.34
CA THR A 40 -7.15 -11.44 15.57
C THR A 40 -6.44 -11.96 14.31
N GLN A 41 -7.01 -11.68 13.14
CA GLN A 41 -6.46 -12.07 11.84
C GLN A 41 -5.54 -10.98 11.26
N LEU A 42 -5.66 -9.72 11.72
CA LEU A 42 -4.87 -8.61 11.20
C LEU A 42 -3.36 -8.86 11.34
N GLN A 43 -2.92 -9.47 12.45
CA GLN A 43 -1.52 -9.82 12.68
C GLN A 43 -0.97 -10.85 11.70
N GLN A 44 -1.84 -11.67 11.08
CA GLN A 44 -1.47 -12.71 10.13
C GLN A 44 -1.48 -12.21 8.67
N THR A 45 -1.91 -10.96 8.45
CA THR A 45 -2.04 -10.38 7.11
C THR A 45 -0.78 -9.63 6.66
N THR A 46 -0.74 -9.28 5.38
CA THR A 46 0.28 -8.37 4.85
C THR A 46 0.00 -6.90 5.20
N TRP A 47 -1.03 -6.61 6.00
CA TRP A 47 -1.38 -5.25 6.41
C TRP A 47 -0.27 -4.59 7.23
N LEU A 48 0.27 -5.30 8.22
CA LEU A 48 1.32 -4.77 9.11
C LEU A 48 2.71 -5.02 8.51
N SER A 49 2.94 -6.21 7.96
CA SER A 49 4.23 -6.62 7.40
C SER A 49 4.51 -6.06 6.01
N GLY A 50 3.46 -5.71 5.27
CA GLY A 50 3.56 -5.12 3.93
C GLY A 50 3.81 -6.15 2.84
N PRO A 51 3.79 -5.71 1.58
CA PRO A 51 4.20 -6.55 0.50
C PRO A 51 5.73 -6.66 0.54
N ARG A 52 6.25 -7.86 0.27
CA ARG A 52 7.65 -8.25 0.54
C ARG A 52 8.69 -7.65 -0.41
N PHE A 53 8.37 -6.55 -1.09
CA PHE A 53 9.14 -6.03 -2.23
C PHE A 53 10.43 -5.26 -1.87
N SER A 54 10.89 -5.29 -0.62
CA SER A 54 12.22 -4.79 -0.31
C SER A 54 13.25 -5.87 -0.64
N GLN A 55 14.14 -5.60 -1.59
CA GLN A 55 15.29 -6.45 -1.92
C GLN A 55 16.07 -6.88 -0.65
N GLU A 56 16.14 -5.99 0.34
CA GLU A 56 16.78 -6.23 1.63
C GLU A 56 16.04 -7.27 2.49
N PHE A 57 14.70 -7.29 2.44
CA PHE A 57 13.88 -8.27 3.15
C PHE A 57 14.00 -9.66 2.54
N GLU A 58 14.05 -9.74 1.20
CA GLU A 58 14.34 -10.98 0.48
C GLU A 58 15.77 -11.47 0.74
N SER A 59 16.74 -10.56 0.80
CA SER A 59 18.12 -10.89 1.16
C SER A 59 18.19 -11.51 2.56
N LEU A 60 17.51 -10.91 3.53
CA LEU A 60 17.45 -11.42 4.91
C LEU A 60 16.79 -12.79 5.01
N LYS A 61 15.70 -13.04 4.29
CA LYS A 61 15.05 -14.36 4.28
C LYS A 61 15.92 -15.47 3.70
N LYS A 62 16.70 -15.14 2.67
CA LYS A 62 17.59 -16.08 2.01
C LYS A 62 18.91 -16.29 2.78
N GLY A 63 19.10 -15.60 3.91
CA GLY A 63 20.36 -15.62 4.65
C GLY A 63 21.52 -15.01 3.85
N THR A 64 21.22 -14.17 2.86
CA THR A 64 22.22 -13.48 2.04
C THR A 64 22.48 -12.09 2.59
N ASP A 65 23.70 -11.60 2.40
CA ASP A 65 24.08 -10.27 2.87
C ASP A 65 23.16 -9.18 2.30
N ILE A 66 22.77 -8.26 3.18
CA ILE A 66 22.05 -7.05 2.81
C ILE A 66 23.00 -6.17 1.99
N PRO A 67 22.53 -5.49 0.93
CA PRO A 67 23.37 -4.54 0.20
C PRO A 67 24.06 -3.57 1.15
N SER A 68 25.38 -3.42 1.04
CA SER A 68 26.21 -2.63 1.96
C SER A 68 25.81 -1.16 2.09
N ARG A 69 25.06 -0.63 1.10
CA ARG A 69 24.50 0.73 1.10
C ARG A 69 23.14 0.85 1.76
N SER A 70 22.53 -0.28 2.16
CA SER A 70 21.22 -0.28 2.79
C SER A 70 21.30 0.37 4.18
N PRO A 71 20.38 1.27 4.53
CA PRO A 71 20.25 1.77 5.89
C PRO A 71 19.88 0.65 6.88
N LEU A 72 19.28 -0.46 6.40
CA LEU A 72 18.90 -1.60 7.24
C LEU A 72 20.13 -2.35 7.74
N GLY A 73 21.21 -2.46 6.96
CA GLY A 73 22.44 -3.12 7.39
C GLY A 73 23.09 -2.49 8.65
N LYS A 74 22.79 -1.21 8.92
CA LYS A 74 23.28 -0.50 10.13
C LYS A 74 22.52 -0.85 11.41
N LEU A 75 21.38 -1.53 11.27
CA LEU A 75 20.45 -1.83 12.36
C LEU A 75 20.55 -3.27 12.85
N ASP A 76 21.49 -4.06 12.33
CA ASP A 76 21.62 -5.50 12.63
C ASP A 76 20.26 -6.24 12.55
N PRO A 77 19.60 -6.21 11.37
CA PRO A 77 18.18 -6.53 11.29
C PRO A 77 17.94 -8.04 11.34
N ILE A 78 16.99 -8.47 12.16
CA ILE A 78 16.55 -9.87 12.30
C ILE A 78 15.10 -10.03 11.85
N ILE A 79 14.73 -11.22 11.38
CA ILE A 79 13.33 -11.58 11.12
C ILE A 79 12.86 -12.51 12.23
N ASP A 80 11.87 -12.07 13.00
CA ASP A 80 11.25 -12.85 14.06
C ASP A 80 9.72 -12.69 14.03
N GLY A 81 8.99 -13.80 14.08
CA GLY A 81 7.52 -13.82 13.92
C GLY A 81 7.05 -13.24 12.57
N GLY A 82 7.90 -13.20 11.55
CA GLY A 82 7.59 -12.58 10.26
C GLY A 82 7.73 -11.06 10.21
N LEU A 83 8.19 -10.43 11.29
CA LEU A 83 8.46 -8.99 11.39
C LEU A 83 9.97 -8.71 11.33
N LEU A 84 10.32 -7.61 10.69
CA LEU A 84 11.69 -7.09 10.68
C LEU A 84 11.96 -6.33 11.99
N LYS A 85 12.97 -6.74 12.75
CA LYS A 85 13.31 -6.15 14.06
C LYS A 85 14.79 -5.75 14.11
N VAL A 86 15.14 -4.78 14.94
CA VAL A 86 16.52 -4.41 15.28
C VAL A 86 17.08 -5.51 16.19
N GLY A 87 18.18 -6.13 15.81
CA GLY A 87 18.90 -7.11 16.62
C GLY A 87 19.85 -6.47 17.64
N GLY A 88 20.41 -7.33 18.50
CA GLY A 88 21.72 -7.17 19.16
C GLY A 88 21.92 -6.06 20.20
N ARG A 89 21.35 -4.86 20.04
CA ARG A 89 21.76 -3.68 20.82
C ARG A 89 21.25 -3.64 22.27
N LEU A 90 20.15 -4.32 22.58
CA LEU A 90 19.52 -4.32 23.91
C LEU A 90 19.64 -5.68 24.65
N GLN A 91 20.45 -6.61 24.13
CA GLN A 91 20.55 -7.98 24.65
C GLN A 91 21.09 -8.05 26.10
N ALA A 92 21.82 -7.03 26.54
CA ALA A 92 22.35 -6.93 27.90
C ALA A 92 21.40 -6.22 28.90
N GLY A 93 20.24 -5.73 28.45
CA GLY A 93 19.27 -5.04 29.30
C GLY A 93 18.26 -5.98 29.93
N ASP A 94 17.82 -5.66 31.16
CA ASP A 94 16.70 -6.33 31.85
C ASP A 94 15.36 -5.88 31.26
N LEU A 95 15.15 -6.26 29.99
CA LEU A 95 13.98 -5.94 29.18
C LEU A 95 13.34 -7.25 28.70
N SER A 96 12.03 -7.24 28.50
CA SER A 96 11.34 -8.38 27.89
C SER A 96 11.79 -8.59 26.44
N ASP A 97 11.64 -9.81 25.89
CA ASP A 97 12.05 -10.12 24.51
C ASP A 97 11.34 -9.26 23.44
N VAL A 98 10.17 -8.69 23.79
CA VAL A 98 9.41 -7.75 22.96
C VAL A 98 10.06 -6.36 22.97
N GLU A 99 10.61 -5.92 24.10
CA GLU A 99 11.28 -4.63 24.26
C GLU A 99 12.72 -4.65 23.72
N LYS A 100 13.36 -5.82 23.74
CA LYS A 100 14.73 -6.01 23.24
C LYS A 100 14.86 -5.84 21.73
N ASN A 101 13.80 -6.16 20.98
CA ASN A 101 13.83 -6.23 19.52
C ASN A 101 12.79 -5.29 18.91
N LEU A 102 13.13 -4.01 18.75
CA LEU A 102 12.25 -3.00 18.18
C LEU A 102 11.92 -3.28 16.71
N VAL A 103 10.65 -3.15 16.32
CA VAL A 103 10.22 -3.32 14.92
C VAL A 103 10.83 -2.23 14.04
N ILE A 104 11.49 -2.63 12.95
CA ILE A 104 12.02 -1.71 11.95
C ILE A 104 10.92 -1.39 10.94
N ILE A 105 10.53 -0.11 10.87
CA ILE A 105 9.66 0.39 9.81
C ILE A 105 10.55 0.83 8.63
N PRO A 106 10.31 0.36 7.40
CA PRO A 106 11.09 0.78 6.24
C PRO A 106 11.06 2.30 6.07
N VAL A 107 12.24 2.89 5.86
CA VAL A 107 12.53 4.33 6.00
C VAL A 107 12.19 5.20 4.78
N ASP A 108 11.42 4.68 3.82
CA ASP A 108 11.09 5.48 2.64
C ASP A 108 10.15 6.65 3.02
N PRO A 109 10.29 7.83 2.38
CA PRO A 109 9.36 8.93 2.57
C PRO A 109 7.90 8.44 2.38
N PRO A 110 6.93 8.96 3.15
CA PRO A 110 5.53 8.56 3.03
C PRO A 110 5.06 8.58 1.57
N PHE A 111 4.27 7.60 1.15
CA PHE A 111 3.74 7.40 -0.22
C PHE A 111 4.78 7.16 -1.32
N THR A 112 6.02 6.81 -0.98
CA THR A 112 7.01 6.38 -1.99
C THR A 112 6.64 5.05 -2.65
N ARG A 113 6.01 4.15 -1.89
CA ARG A 113 5.39 2.91 -2.39
C ARG A 113 3.93 2.92 -1.97
N VAL A 114 3.02 2.72 -2.93
CA VAL A 114 1.57 2.86 -2.71
C VAL A 114 0.85 1.63 -3.24
N GLY A 115 0.07 0.99 -2.37
CA GLY A 115 -0.92 0.00 -2.76
C GLY A 115 -2.20 0.70 -3.20
N LEU A 116 -2.80 0.22 -4.29
CA LEU A 116 -4.03 0.78 -4.83
C LEU A 116 -5.14 -0.25 -4.75
N ASP A 117 -6.33 0.18 -4.34
CA ASP A 117 -7.54 -0.65 -4.41
C ASP A 117 -8.75 0.22 -4.75
N VAL A 118 -9.77 -0.37 -5.37
CA VAL A 118 -11.02 0.31 -5.72
C VAL A 118 -12.20 -0.52 -5.24
N PHE A 119 -13.07 0.07 -4.43
CA PHE A 119 -14.19 -0.63 -3.80
C PHE A 119 -15.48 0.19 -3.85
N GLY A 120 -16.60 -0.53 -3.65
CA GLY A 120 -17.97 -0.07 -3.93
C GLY A 120 -18.74 -1.15 -4.72
N PRO A 121 -19.88 -0.82 -5.36
CA PRO A 121 -20.54 0.49 -5.39
C PRO A 121 -21.39 0.76 -4.14
N TRP A 122 -21.43 2.03 -3.69
CA TRP A 122 -22.47 2.50 -2.78
C TRP A 122 -23.50 3.32 -3.55
N ASN A 123 -24.77 3.07 -3.24
CA ASN A 123 -25.86 3.90 -3.71
C ASN A 123 -25.90 5.16 -2.84
N VAL A 124 -25.77 6.32 -3.48
CA VAL A 124 -25.81 7.62 -2.79
C VAL A 124 -27.09 8.34 -3.18
N GLU A 125 -27.81 8.85 -2.19
CA GLU A 125 -29.00 9.67 -2.41
C GLU A 125 -28.59 11.07 -2.91
N SER A 126 -29.04 11.44 -4.10
CA SER A 126 -28.87 12.80 -4.59
C SER A 126 -29.98 13.69 -4.02
N LEU A 127 -29.63 14.63 -3.14
CA LEU A 127 -30.62 15.52 -2.53
C LEU A 127 -31.23 16.54 -3.49
N ARG A 128 -30.69 16.75 -4.71
CA ARG A 128 -31.22 17.74 -5.67
C ARG A 128 -30.84 17.41 -7.12
N THR A 129 -31.80 16.97 -7.93
CA THR A 129 -32.30 17.69 -9.13
C THR A 129 -33.29 16.85 -9.94
N ARG A 130 -34.16 17.58 -10.64
CA ARG A 130 -35.38 17.19 -11.36
C ARG A 130 -35.15 16.34 -12.64
N ALA A 131 -34.08 15.55 -12.72
CA ALA A 131 -33.75 14.76 -13.91
C ALA A 131 -33.18 13.39 -13.52
N ASN A 132 -33.92 12.34 -13.90
CA ASN A 132 -33.61 10.92 -13.81
C ASN A 132 -33.18 10.34 -12.45
N ASN A 133 -34.13 9.60 -11.88
CA ASN A 133 -33.95 8.56 -10.88
C ASN A 133 -33.06 7.42 -11.43
N THR A 134 -31.79 7.70 -11.71
CA THR A 134 -30.77 6.71 -12.01
C THR A 134 -29.88 6.56 -10.79
N ASP A 135 -29.91 5.36 -10.23
CA ASP A 135 -29.11 4.88 -9.10
C ASP A 135 -27.69 5.48 -9.13
N CYS A 136 -27.43 6.44 -8.22
CA CYS A 136 -26.17 7.20 -8.20
C CYS A 136 -25.09 6.40 -7.48
N LYS A 137 -24.58 5.38 -8.16
CA LYS A 137 -23.47 4.58 -7.67
C LYS A 137 -22.21 5.43 -7.51
N ARG A 138 -21.48 5.21 -6.42
CA ARG A 138 -20.16 5.76 -6.17
C ARG A 138 -19.20 4.64 -5.83
N TRP A 139 -17.97 4.81 -6.27
CA TRP A 139 -16.85 3.95 -5.91
C TRP A 139 -15.79 4.80 -5.23
N VAL A 140 -14.85 4.15 -4.60
CA VAL A 140 -13.77 4.80 -3.87
C VAL A 140 -12.45 4.16 -4.28
N VAL A 141 -11.47 5.00 -4.59
CA VAL A 141 -10.08 4.60 -4.81
C VAL A 141 -9.32 4.83 -3.51
N LEU A 142 -8.63 3.79 -3.02
CA LEU A 142 -7.69 3.90 -1.92
C LEU A 142 -6.27 3.95 -2.45
N PHE A 143 -5.49 4.86 -1.90
CA PHE A 143 -4.04 4.92 -2.04
C PHE A 143 -3.43 4.67 -0.67
N THR A 144 -2.93 3.46 -0.45
CA THR A 144 -2.35 3.03 0.83
C THR A 144 -0.84 3.15 0.77
N CYS A 145 -0.25 4.00 1.60
CA CYS A 145 1.19 4.06 1.77
C CYS A 145 1.70 2.76 2.37
N LEU A 146 2.62 2.08 1.67
CA LEU A 146 3.17 0.80 2.12
C LEU A 146 4.25 0.98 3.20
N SER A 147 4.81 2.18 3.36
CA SER A 147 5.80 2.49 4.39
C SER A 147 5.14 2.86 5.73
N THR A 148 4.11 3.72 5.70
CA THR A 148 3.48 4.28 6.92
C THR A 148 2.06 3.81 7.18
N ARG A 149 1.43 3.11 6.22
CA ARG A 149 0.00 2.72 6.26
C ARG A 149 -0.98 3.90 6.25
N ALA A 150 -0.50 5.12 6.02
CA ALA A 150 -1.38 6.25 5.75
C ALA A 150 -2.23 5.95 4.51
N VAL A 151 -3.52 6.28 4.56
CA VAL A 151 -4.43 6.04 3.43
C VAL A 151 -5.03 7.34 2.94
N HIS A 152 -4.85 7.61 1.64
CA HIS A 152 -5.56 8.65 0.91
C HIS A 152 -6.76 8.04 0.20
N ILE A 153 -7.90 8.72 0.22
CA ILE A 153 -9.18 8.20 -0.27
C ILE A 153 -9.77 9.20 -1.27
N GLU A 154 -10.12 8.72 -2.46
CA GLU A 154 -10.77 9.52 -3.50
C GLU A 154 -12.09 8.88 -3.93
N VAL A 155 -13.18 9.65 -3.94
CA VAL A 155 -14.48 9.18 -4.42
C VAL A 155 -14.57 9.36 -5.93
N ILE A 156 -14.91 8.29 -6.66
CA ILE A 156 -15.13 8.33 -8.11
C ILE A 156 -16.60 8.05 -8.46
N GLN A 157 -17.09 8.73 -9.50
CA GLN A 157 -18.50 8.65 -9.92
C GLN A 157 -18.79 7.44 -10.82
N ALA A 158 -17.77 6.82 -11.41
CA ALA A 158 -17.89 5.65 -12.28
C ALA A 158 -16.59 4.84 -12.24
N MET A 159 -16.69 3.51 -12.44
CA MET A 159 -15.56 2.62 -12.73
C MET A 159 -15.05 2.83 -14.17
N SER A 160 -14.65 4.07 -14.47
CA SER A 160 -14.15 4.47 -15.77
C SER A 160 -12.71 4.97 -15.65
N THR A 161 -11.95 4.82 -16.75
CA THR A 161 -10.55 5.26 -16.76
C THR A 161 -10.41 6.76 -16.51
N SER A 162 -11.31 7.58 -17.06
CA SER A 162 -11.26 9.03 -16.86
C SER A 162 -11.48 9.41 -15.39
N SER A 163 -12.41 8.75 -14.70
CA SER A 163 -12.63 8.94 -13.26
C SER A 163 -11.42 8.52 -12.44
N PHE A 164 -10.80 7.38 -12.77
CA PHE A 164 -9.59 6.90 -12.10
C PHE A 164 -8.39 7.83 -12.32
N ILE A 165 -8.16 8.29 -13.55
CA ILE A 165 -7.04 9.18 -13.88
C ILE A 165 -7.16 10.51 -13.13
N ASN A 166 -8.37 11.04 -12.97
CA ASN A 166 -8.59 12.25 -12.18
C ASN A 166 -8.27 12.03 -10.70
N ALA A 167 -8.70 10.91 -10.12
CA ALA A 167 -8.35 10.54 -8.75
C ALA A 167 -6.83 10.38 -8.58
N LEU A 168 -6.15 9.72 -9.53
CA LEU A 168 -4.69 9.58 -9.52
C LEU A 168 -3.98 10.94 -9.61
N ARG A 169 -4.48 11.86 -10.44
CA ARG A 169 -3.91 13.23 -10.53
C ARG A 169 -4.08 14.01 -9.25
N HIS A 170 -5.25 13.93 -8.60
CA HIS A 170 -5.46 14.57 -7.30
C HIS A 170 -4.47 14.03 -6.26
N PHE A 171 -4.35 12.70 -6.16
CA PHE A 171 -3.39 12.06 -5.26
C PHE A 171 -1.94 12.55 -5.51
N LEU A 172 -1.50 12.57 -6.78
CA LEU A 172 -0.15 13.04 -7.14
C LEU A 172 0.04 14.54 -6.93
N SER A 173 -1.01 15.36 -7.01
CA SER A 173 -0.92 16.81 -6.79
C SER A 173 -0.78 17.22 -5.33
N ILE A 174 -1.12 16.32 -4.40
CA ILE A 174 -1.01 16.54 -2.95
C ILE A 174 0.38 16.12 -2.43
N ARG A 175 1.18 15.41 -3.25
CA ARG A 175 2.54 14.98 -2.95
C ARG A 175 3.58 15.89 -3.62
#